data_AF-A0A7K3WEW6-F1
#
_entry.id   AF-A0A7K3WEW6-F1
#
_cell.length_a   1.000
_cell.length_b   1.000
_cell.length_c   1.000
_cell.angle_alpha   90.00
_cell.angle_beta   90.00
_cell.angle_gamma   90.00
#
_symmetry.space_group_name_H-M   'P 1'
#
loop_
_entity.id
_entity.type
_entity.pdbx_description
1 polymer ?
#
loop_
_entity_poly.entity_id
_entity_poly.type
_entity_poly.pdbx_seq_one_letter_code
_entity_poly.pdbx_strand_id
1 'polypeptide(L)' 'MSDDLICGDHLLRRDGDTLAIGRRTGDDVVWLDDVAIGLLPEPARAALERGDTDDAALTLAVRSIVQAEVERGG' A
#
# COMPACT_ATOMS: atom_id res chain seq x y z
N MET A 1 -5.97 -12.17 -12.07
CA MET A 1 -4.80 -12.40 -11.20
C MET A 1 -4.61 -11.13 -10.43
N SER A 2 -4.86 -11.17 -9.13
CA SER A 2 -4.55 -10.06 -8.23
C SER A 2 -3.11 -10.29 -7.80
N ASP A 3 -2.18 -9.50 -8.34
CA ASP A 3 -0.77 -9.59 -7.96
C ASP A 3 -0.59 -8.85 -6.63
N ASP A 4 -0.39 -9.62 -5.56
CA ASP A 4 0.02 -9.11 -4.26
C ASP A 4 1.49 -8.65 -4.35
N LEU A 5 1.71 -7.36 -4.15
CA LEU A 5 2.99 -6.69 -4.24
C LEU A 5 3.59 -6.48 -2.83
N ILE A 6 4.89 -6.66 -2.64
CA ILE A 6 5.55 -6.47 -1.33
C ILE A 6 6.29 -5.14 -1.35
N CYS A 7 5.92 -4.21 -0.47
CA CYS A 7 6.57 -2.92 -0.28
C CYS A 7 7.07 -2.79 1.17
N GLY A 8 8.34 -3.11 1.39
CA GLY A 8 8.89 -3.27 2.73
C GLY A 8 8.16 -4.36 3.52
N ASP A 9 7.68 -4.04 4.72
CA ASP A 9 6.89 -4.94 5.58
C ASP A 9 5.38 -4.99 5.25
N HIS A 10 4.96 -4.31 4.18
CA HIS A 10 3.55 -4.20 3.78
C HIS A 10 3.26 -5.00 2.51
N LEU A 11 2.07 -5.59 2.47
CA LEU A 11 1.50 -6.23 1.30
C LEU A 11 0.55 -5.23 0.64
N LEU A 12 0.67 -5.04 -0.67
CA LEU A 12 -0.18 -4.16 -1.46
C LEU A 12 -0.98 -5.02 -2.42
N ARG A 13 -2.29 -4.85 -2.43
CA ARG A 13 -3.17 -5.53 -3.37
C ARG A 13 -3.97 -4.51 -4.14
N ARG A 14 -3.85 -4.55 -5.47
CA ARG A 14 -4.70 -3.75 -6.35
C ARG A 14 -6.05 -4.42 -6.53
N ASP A 15 -7.11 -3.64 -6.39
CA ASP A 15 -8.46 -4.03 -6.76
C ASP A 15 -9.11 -2.90 -7.58
N GLY A 16 -8.97 -2.98 -8.91
CA GLY A 16 -9.38 -1.90 -9.81
C GLY A 16 -8.67 -0.59 -9.50
N ASP A 17 -9.42 0.40 -9.01
CA ASP A 17 -8.96 1.76 -8.68
C ASP A 17 -8.58 1.92 -7.20
N THR A 18 -8.67 0.87 -6.39
CA THR A 18 -8.26 0.87 -4.98
C THR A 18 -6.99 0.04 -4.76
N LEU A 19 -6.28 0.42 -3.70
CA LEU A 19 -5.08 -0.24 -3.21
C LEU A 19 -5.34 -0.65 -1.76
N ALA A 20 -5.53 -1.94 -1.55
CA ALA A 20 -5.59 -2.52 -0.21
C ALA A 20 -4.16 -2.60 0.35
N ILE A 21 -3.97 -2.10 1.56
CA ILE A 21 -2.69 -2.16 2.26
C ILE A 21 -2.81 -3.14 3.42
N GLY A 22 -2.05 -4.22 3.34
CA GLY A 22 -1.92 -5.22 4.39
C GLY A 22 -0.58 -5.15 5.10
N ARG A 23 -0.54 -5.66 6.32
CA ARG A 23 0.69 -5.88 7.07
C ARG A 23 0.78 -7.35 7.46
N ARG A 24 1.94 -7.97 7.24
CA ARG A 24 2.19 -9.33 7.76
C ARG A 24 2.38 -9.29 9.27
N THR A 25 1.62 -10.13 9.96
CA THR A 25 1.71 -10.38 11.40
C THR A 25 1.84 -11.88 11.62
N GLY A 26 3.08 -12.35 11.78
CA GLY A 26 3.38 -13.79 11.80
C GLY A 26 3.11 -14.42 10.43
N ASP A 27 2.25 -15.43 10.41
CA ASP A 27 1.82 -16.13 9.19
C ASP A 27 0.56 -15.52 8.56
N ASP A 28 -0.08 -14.56 9.24
CA ASP A 28 -1.30 -13.90 8.78
C ASP A 28 -1.03 -12.54 8.15
N VAL A 29 -1.96 -12.10 7.29
CA VAL A 29 -1.99 -10.74 6.73
C VAL A 29 -3.19 -10.03 7.32
N VAL A 30 -2.93 -8.93 8.03
CA VAL A 30 -3.97 -8.02 8.50
C VAL A 30 -4.11 -6.91 7.47
N TRP A 31 -5.27 -6.82 6.83
CA TRP A 31 -5.62 -5.72 5.93
C TRP A 31 -6.02 -4.50 6.75
N LEU A 32 -5.39 -3.37 6.47
CA LEU A 32 -5.54 -2.13 7.22
C LEU A 32 -6.67 -1.30 6.62
N ASP A 33 -6.51 -0.87 5.37
CA ASP A 33 -7.47 -0.01 4.68
C ASP A 33 -7.35 -0.13 3.15
N ASP A 34 -8.40 0.31 2.45
CA ASP A 34 -8.50 0.39 0.99
C ASP A 34 -8.38 1.85 0.54
N VAL A 35 -7.25 2.22 -0.07
CA VAL A 35 -7.00 3.59 -0.51
C VAL A 35 -7.24 3.73 -2.00
N ALA A 36 -7.99 4.76 -2.40
CA ALA A 36 -8.13 5.08 -3.82
C ALA A 36 -6.76 5.45 -4.43
N ILE A 37 -6.36 4.76 -5.50
CA ILE A 37 -5.07 4.97 -6.19
C ILE A 37 -4.93 6.42 -6.70
N GLY A 38 -6.06 7.08 -7.01
CA GLY A 38 -6.10 8.49 -7.38
C GLY A 38 -5.65 9.45 -6.29
N LEU A 39 -5.68 9.04 -5.01
CA LEU A 39 -5.19 9.83 -3.88
C LEU A 39 -3.67 9.68 -3.66
N LEU A 40 -3.05 8.68 -4.30
CA LEU A 40 -1.60 8.54 -4.24
C LEU A 40 -0.93 9.68 -4.99
N PRO A 41 0.22 10.17 -4.48
CA PRO A 41 1.08 11.07 -5.23
C PRO A 41 1.42 10.46 -6.61
N GLU A 42 1.47 11.29 -7.64
CA GLU A 42 1.80 10.87 -9.01
C GLU A 42 3.06 9.97 -9.11
N PRO A 43 4.20 10.26 -8.45
CA PRO A 43 5.35 9.37 -8.50
C PRO A 43 5.08 7.99 -7.88
N ALA A 44 4.30 7.93 -6.78
CA ALA A 44 3.92 6.66 -6.15
C ALA A 44 2.97 5.86 -7.04
N ARG A 45 2.02 6.53 -7.72
CA ARG A 45 1.12 5.88 -8.67
C ARG A 45 1.88 5.27 -9.85
N ALA A 46 2.82 6.04 -10.42
CA ALA A 46 3.64 5.57 -11.52
C ALA A 46 4.53 4.38 -11.11
N ALA A 47 5.08 4.40 -9.90
CA ALA A 47 5.83 3.26 -9.34
C ALA A 47 4.94 2.02 -9.18
N LEU A 48 3.74 2.19 -8.61
CA LEU A 48 2.76 1.11 -8.46
C LEU A 48 2.33 0.54 -9.83
N GLU A 49 2.14 1.38 -10.85
CA GLU A 49 1.81 0.98 -12.23
C GLU A 49 2.91 0.12 -12.86
N ARG A 50 4.17 0.42 -12.56
CA ARG A 50 5.32 -0.37 -13.00
C ARG A 50 5.59 -1.61 -12.14
N GLY A 51 4.89 -1.78 -11.02
CA GLY A 51 5.18 -2.82 -10.03
C GLY A 51 6.49 -2.59 -9.27
N ASP A 52 6.99 -1.35 -9.26
CA ASP A 52 8.25 -0.96 -8.64
C ASP A 52 8.03 -0.64 -7.15
N THR A 53 7.99 -1.69 -6.32
CA THR A 53 7.67 -1.56 -4.89
C THR A 53 8.81 -1.07 -4.03
N ASP A 54 10.02 -1.05 -4.57
CA ASP A 54 11.21 -0.51 -3.92
C ASP A 54 11.36 1.01 -4.16
N ASP A 55 10.50 1.60 -5.01
CA ASP A 55 10.48 3.04 -5.25
C ASP A 55 10.21 3.81 -3.93
N ALA A 56 11.04 4.82 -3.69
CA ALA A 56 11.00 5.61 -2.46
C ALA A 56 9.69 6.39 -2.31
N ALA A 57 9.08 6.86 -3.41
CA ALA A 57 7.82 7.58 -3.37
C ALA A 57 6.66 6.64 -3.02
N LEU A 58 6.64 5.41 -3.56
CA LEU A 58 5.64 4.42 -3.19
C LEU A 58 5.79 4.02 -1.72
N THR A 59 7.02 3.71 -1.30
CA THR A 59 7.31 3.36 0.10
C THR A 59 6.89 4.46 1.06
N LEU A 60 7.17 5.73 0.73
CA LEU A 60 6.77 6.87 1.56
C LEU A 60 5.26 7.02 1.62
N ALA A 61 4.57 6.92 0.49
CA ALA A 61 3.11 7.03 0.44
C ALA A 61 2.43 5.95 1.29
N VAL A 62 2.87 4.70 1.17
CA VAL A 62 2.37 3.58 1.99
C VAL A 62 2.60 3.86 3.47
N ARG A 63 3.80 4.30 3.86
CA ARG A 63 4.10 4.65 5.26
C ARG A 63 3.20 5.77 5.78
N SER A 64 2.98 6.83 5.00
CA SER A 64 2.10 7.93 5.39
C SER A 64 0.65 7.50 5.60
N ILE A 65 0.13 6.62 4.74
CA ILE A 65 -1.22 6.04 4.90
C ILE A 65 -1.30 5.22 6.18
N VAL A 66 -0.36 4.30 6.39
CA VAL A 66 -0.34 3.43 7.58
C VAL A 66 -0.26 4.26 8.87
N GLN A 67 0.56 5.31 8.89
CA GLN A 67 0.64 6.20 10.05
C GLN A 67 -0.69 6.93 10.30
N ALA A 68 -1.36 7.39 9.24
CA ALA A 68 -2.65 8.06 9.36
C ALA A 68 -3.78 7.13 9.86
N GLU A 69 -3.71 5.82 9.59
CA GLU A 69 -4.65 4.83 10.11
C GLU A 69 -4.37 4.49 11.58
N VAL A 70 -3.11 4.37 11.97
CA VAL A 70 -2.71 4.19 13.38
C VAL A 70 -3.20 5.36 14.24
N GLU A 71 -3.13 6.59 13.72
CA GLU A 71 -3.66 7.79 14.40
C GLU A 71 -5.20 7.79 14.52
N ARG A 72 -5.91 7.12 13.61
CA ARG A 72 -7.39 7.03 13.61
C ARG A 72 -7.93 5.90 14.47
N GLY A 73 -7.17 4.83 14.66
CA GLY A 73 -7.60 3.59 15.32
C GLY A 73 -6.95 3.29 16.68
N GLY A 74 -6.40 4.30 17.35
CA GLY A 74 -5.84 4.17 18.71
C GLY A 74 -6.88 3.95 19.80
#